data_AF-A0A924TX83-F1
#
_entry.id   AF-A0A924TX83-F1
#
_cell.length_a   1.000
_cell.length_b   1.000
_cell.length_c   1.000
_cell.angle_alpha   90.00
_cell.angle_beta   90.00
_cell.angle_gamma   90.00
#
_symmetry.space_group_name_H-M   'P 1'
#
loop_
_entity.id
_entity.type
_entity.pdbx_description
1 polymer ?
#
loop_
_entity_poly.entity_id
_entity_poly.type
_entity_poly.pdbx_seq_one_letter_code
_entity_poly.pdbx_strand_id
1 'polypeptide(L)'
;MSDLSEGRDALEQLDQRVRRLGVTLAELSWNEALHLLADEIPDARARLSHVGQLTEDAAHKVLNMVDAAQPVCQSAAADAEALAGRLASVADHPEVGVGEARAALAEAVEALRHHGGVVRGQSGVLTDIMLAQDFQDLSGQMIKKVVAIISHTEQQLHRLLAQTGSRLVGGPLRARLAEPQVPDQADVDALLAAVGF
;
A
#
# COMPACT_ATOMS: atom_id res chain seq x y z
N MET A 1 41.38 43.48 -12.09
CA MET A 1 41.32 43.44 -10.61
C MET A 1 40.04 44.06 -10.03
N SER A 2 39.19 44.74 -10.82
CA SER A 2 37.94 45.38 -10.35
C SER A 2 36.78 44.39 -10.11
N ASP A 3 36.56 43.41 -10.99
CA ASP A 3 35.44 42.44 -10.87
C ASP A 3 35.50 41.55 -9.61
N LEU A 4 36.70 41.25 -9.11
CA LEU A 4 36.91 40.45 -7.89
C LEU A 4 36.64 41.25 -6.60
N SER A 5 36.54 42.58 -6.70
CA SER A 5 36.19 43.48 -5.59
C SER A 5 34.68 43.61 -5.48
N GLU A 6 33.98 43.85 -6.61
CA GLU A 6 32.52 43.96 -6.63
C GLU A 6 31.82 42.66 -6.20
N GLY A 7 32.34 41.49 -6.60
CA GLY A 7 31.83 40.20 -6.12
C GLY A 7 32.05 39.97 -4.62
N ARG A 8 33.11 40.56 -4.04
CA ARG A 8 33.42 40.48 -2.60
C ARG A 8 32.50 41.39 -1.79
N ASP A 9 32.28 42.61 -2.27
CA ASP A 9 31.34 43.57 -1.67
C ASP A 9 29.90 43.05 -1.74
N ALA A 10 29.51 42.37 -2.83
CA ALA A 10 28.19 41.76 -2.96
C ALA A 10 27.99 40.60 -1.97
N LEU A 11 29.01 39.76 -1.76
CA LEU A 11 28.99 38.69 -0.77
C LEU A 11 28.90 39.24 0.66
N GLU A 12 29.66 40.30 0.99
CA GLU A 12 29.58 40.94 2.31
C GLU A 12 28.21 41.57 2.58
N GLN A 13 27.61 42.22 1.58
CA GLN A 13 26.25 42.76 1.69
C GLN A 13 25.20 41.66 1.87
N LEU A 14 25.36 40.53 1.17
CA LEU A 14 24.50 39.37 1.36
C LEU A 14 24.66 38.81 2.78
N ASP A 15 25.88 38.64 3.27
CA ASP A 15 26.17 38.13 4.61
C ASP A 15 25.57 39.03 5.69
N GLN A 16 25.69 40.35 5.54
CA GLN A 16 25.12 41.33 6.46
C GLN A 16 23.58 41.28 6.46
N ARG A 17 22.96 41.11 5.28
CA ARG A 17 21.50 40.92 5.16
C ARG A 17 21.03 39.61 5.76
N VAL A 18 21.75 38.51 5.54
CA VAL A 18 21.44 37.18 6.12
C VAL A 18 21.56 37.21 7.65
N ARG A 19 22.62 37.81 8.19
CA ARG A 19 22.77 37.98 9.65
C ARG A 19 21.67 38.85 10.23
N ARG A 20 21.35 39.97 9.56
CA ARG A 20 20.25 40.85 9.99
C ARG A 20 18.91 40.11 9.98
N LEU A 21 18.63 39.35 8.92
CA LEU A 21 17.45 38.49 8.84
C LEU A 21 17.43 37.47 9.99
N GLY A 22 18.55 36.79 10.25
CA GLY A 22 18.68 35.84 11.37
C GLY A 22 18.38 36.49 12.73
N VAL A 23 18.89 37.70 12.97
CA VAL A 23 18.60 38.46 14.20
C VAL A 23 17.13 38.85 14.27
N THR A 24 16.55 39.38 13.18
CA THR A 24 15.12 39.74 13.14
C THR A 24 14.21 38.52 13.35
N LEU A 25 14.55 37.37 12.77
CA LEU A 25 13.82 36.10 12.98
C LEU A 25 13.93 35.63 14.44
N ALA A 26 15.09 35.81 15.08
CA ALA A 26 15.26 35.50 16.50
C ALA A 26 14.45 36.45 17.39
N GLU A 27 14.42 37.75 17.09
CA GLU A 27 13.62 38.76 17.79
C GLU A 27 12.10 38.49 17.70
N LEU A 28 11.65 37.98 16.55
CA LEU A 28 10.25 37.60 16.33
C LEU A 28 9.89 36.24 16.96
N SER A 29 10.83 35.56 17.64
CA SER A 29 10.67 34.20 18.16
C SER A 29 10.36 33.14 17.08
N TRP A 30 10.75 33.41 15.83
CA TRP A 30 10.52 32.50 14.70
C TRP A 30 11.59 31.43 14.58
N ASN A 31 12.73 31.63 15.23
CA ASN A 31 13.85 30.69 15.18
C ASN A 31 13.45 29.31 15.73
N GLU A 32 12.67 29.26 16.80
CA GLU A 32 12.17 28.01 17.38
C GLU A 32 11.21 27.28 16.43
N ALA A 33 10.27 28.02 15.81
CA ALA A 33 9.36 27.45 14.83
C ALA A 33 10.09 26.93 13.58
N LEU A 34 11.08 27.66 13.07
CA LEU A 34 11.88 27.25 11.91
C LEU A 34 12.77 26.04 12.22
N HIS A 35 13.36 25.97 13.42
CA HIS A 35 14.10 24.79 13.87
C HIS A 35 13.19 23.56 14.01
N LEU A 36 12.01 23.71 14.61
CA LEU A 36 11.00 22.65 14.68
C LEU A 36 10.63 22.15 13.29
N LEU A 37 10.34 23.05 12.35
CA LEU A 37 10.02 22.70 10.95
C LEU A 37 11.17 21.96 10.25
N ALA A 38 12.41 22.36 10.51
CA ALA A 38 13.60 21.75 9.93
C ALA A 38 13.79 20.29 10.39
N ASP A 39 13.31 19.93 11.59
CA ASP A 39 13.38 18.58 12.13
C ASP A 39 12.11 17.75 11.80
N GLU A 40 10.93 18.37 11.85
CA GLU A 40 9.63 17.72 11.68
C GLU A 40 9.37 17.22 10.24
N ILE A 41 9.72 18.02 9.23
CA ILE A 41 9.46 17.65 7.82
C ILE A 41 10.29 16.42 7.40
N PRO A 42 11.61 16.32 7.70
CA PRO A 42 12.37 15.11 7.46
C PRO A 42 11.84 13.88 8.21
N ASP A 43 11.37 14.02 9.46
CA ASP A 43 10.76 12.91 10.22
C ASP A 43 9.48 12.42 9.53
N ALA A 44 8.58 13.34 9.15
CA ALA A 44 7.37 13.00 8.40
C ALA A 44 7.69 12.26 7.09
N ARG A 45 8.70 12.72 6.35
CA ARG A 45 9.17 12.04 5.12
C ARG A 45 9.70 10.64 5.40
N ALA A 46 10.53 10.46 6.44
CA ALA A 46 11.08 9.17 6.81
C ALA A 46 9.97 8.18 7.18
N ARG A 47 8.97 8.62 7.94
CA ARG A 47 7.78 7.82 8.27
C ARG A 47 6.99 7.42 7.04
N LEU A 48 6.70 8.35 6.11
CA LEU A 48 6.01 8.02 4.86
C LEU A 48 6.80 7.03 4.00
N SER A 49 8.12 7.18 3.92
CA SER A 49 8.98 6.23 3.23
C SER A 49 8.90 4.84 3.86
N HIS A 50 8.87 4.76 5.19
CA HIS A 50 8.73 3.49 5.91
C HIS A 50 7.35 2.85 5.70
N VAL A 51 6.28 3.66 5.66
CA VAL A 51 4.94 3.19 5.26
C VAL A 51 4.98 2.57 3.86
N GLY A 52 5.61 3.25 2.89
CA GLY A 52 5.80 2.72 1.54
C GLY A 52 6.47 1.35 1.53
N GLN A 53 7.58 1.21 2.27
CA GLN A 53 8.29 -0.06 2.42
C GLN A 53 7.40 -1.17 3.00
N LEU A 54 6.69 -0.89 4.09
CA LEU A 54 5.78 -1.84 4.74
C LEU A 54 4.66 -2.28 3.81
N THR A 55 4.10 -1.36 3.03
CA THR A 55 3.04 -1.67 2.07
C THR A 55 3.54 -2.51 0.89
N GLU A 56 4.76 -2.26 0.43
CA GLU A 56 5.40 -3.05 -0.63
C GLU A 56 5.70 -4.47 -0.16
N ASP A 57 6.30 -4.61 1.03
CA ASP A 57 6.64 -5.91 1.61
C ASP A 57 5.39 -6.78 1.83
N ALA A 58 4.31 -6.17 2.33
CA ALA A 58 3.05 -6.88 2.54
C ALA A 58 2.38 -7.28 1.21
N ALA A 59 2.39 -6.40 0.21
CA ALA A 59 1.86 -6.70 -1.12
C ALA A 59 2.63 -7.86 -1.76
N HIS A 60 3.98 -7.84 -1.70
CA HIS A 60 4.81 -8.95 -2.16
C HIS A 60 4.50 -10.26 -1.42
N LYS A 61 4.33 -10.20 -0.10
CA LYS A 61 3.97 -11.40 0.69
C LYS A 61 2.64 -12.00 0.23
N VAL A 62 1.59 -11.19 0.09
CA VAL A 62 0.28 -11.65 -0.38
C VAL A 62 0.36 -12.20 -1.81
N LEU A 63 1.06 -11.52 -2.71
CA LEU A 63 1.20 -11.97 -4.10
C LEU A 63 1.89 -13.34 -4.18
N ASN A 64 2.99 -13.53 -3.45
CA ASN A 64 3.69 -14.82 -3.39
C ASN A 64 2.80 -15.96 -2.87
N MET A 65 1.91 -15.66 -1.93
CA MET A 65 0.97 -16.65 -1.40
C MET A 65 -0.11 -17.02 -2.42
N VAL A 66 -0.62 -16.03 -3.16
CA VAL A 66 -1.57 -16.26 -4.26
C VAL A 66 -0.90 -17.07 -5.38
N ASP A 67 0.31 -16.69 -5.80
CA ASP A 67 1.09 -17.38 -6.83
C ASP A 67 1.36 -18.85 -6.48
N ALA A 68 1.58 -19.15 -5.19
CA ALA A 68 1.76 -20.52 -4.71
C ALA A 68 0.44 -21.31 -4.64
N ALA A 69 -0.67 -20.64 -4.29
CA ALA A 69 -1.97 -21.27 -4.07
C ALA A 69 -2.76 -21.52 -5.36
N GLN A 70 -2.66 -20.62 -6.34
CA GLN A 70 -3.39 -20.68 -7.61
C GLN A 70 -3.16 -21.99 -8.40
N PRO A 71 -1.93 -22.47 -8.64
CA PRO A 71 -1.72 -23.71 -9.40
C PRO A 71 -2.31 -24.93 -8.69
N VAL A 72 -2.33 -24.94 -7.34
CA VAL A 72 -2.95 -26.02 -6.56
C VAL A 72 -4.46 -26.05 -6.76
N CYS A 73 -5.11 -24.87 -6.74
CA CYS A 73 -6.54 -24.75 -7.03
C CYS A 73 -6.87 -25.19 -8.46
N GLN A 74 -6.07 -24.78 -9.44
CA GLN A 74 -6.27 -25.15 -10.84
C GLN A 74 -6.10 -26.66 -11.07
N SER A 75 -5.06 -27.27 -10.49
CA SER A 75 -4.85 -28.72 -10.55
C SER A 75 -6.03 -29.47 -9.93
N ALA A 76 -6.48 -29.05 -8.74
CA ALA A 76 -7.63 -29.64 -8.11
C ALA A 76 -8.87 -29.51 -9.00
N ALA A 77 -9.20 -28.32 -9.52
CA ALA A 77 -10.35 -28.15 -10.41
C ALA A 77 -10.32 -29.10 -11.63
N ALA A 78 -9.16 -29.24 -12.28
CA ALA A 78 -8.98 -30.17 -13.39
C ALA A 78 -9.19 -31.63 -12.98
N ASP A 79 -8.67 -32.04 -11.82
CA ASP A 79 -8.85 -33.40 -11.28
C ASP A 79 -10.33 -33.69 -10.97
N ALA A 80 -11.07 -32.70 -10.44
CA ALA A 80 -12.50 -32.82 -10.17
C ALA A 80 -13.31 -32.99 -11.47
N GLU A 81 -13.01 -32.20 -12.51
CA GLU A 81 -13.67 -32.31 -13.81
C GLU A 81 -13.39 -33.66 -14.48
N ALA A 82 -12.14 -34.13 -14.44
CA ALA A 82 -11.76 -35.42 -14.96
C ALA A 82 -12.48 -36.57 -14.23
N LEU A 83 -12.57 -36.51 -12.90
CA LEU A 83 -13.32 -37.47 -12.10
C LEU A 83 -14.81 -37.44 -12.44
N ALA A 84 -15.42 -36.25 -12.54
CA ALA A 84 -16.82 -36.10 -12.88
C ALA A 84 -17.15 -36.71 -14.25
N GLY A 85 -16.33 -36.45 -15.27
CA GLY A 85 -16.48 -37.04 -16.60
C GLY A 85 -16.37 -38.57 -16.58
N ARG A 86 -15.46 -39.13 -15.79
CA ARG A 86 -15.32 -40.58 -15.63
C ARG A 86 -16.52 -41.21 -14.91
N LEU A 87 -16.99 -40.59 -13.83
CA LEU A 87 -18.18 -41.07 -13.12
C LEU A 87 -19.43 -41.00 -14.01
N ALA A 88 -19.57 -39.96 -14.84
CA ALA A 88 -20.64 -39.85 -15.82
C ALA A 88 -20.57 -40.99 -16.86
N SER A 89 -19.37 -41.27 -17.40
CA SER A 89 -19.18 -42.37 -18.34
C SER A 89 -19.52 -43.73 -17.75
N VAL A 90 -19.21 -43.97 -16.46
CA VAL A 90 -19.58 -45.21 -15.77
C VAL A 90 -21.10 -45.25 -15.54
N ALA A 91 -21.73 -44.13 -15.20
CA ALA A 91 -23.17 -44.07 -14.99
C ALA A 91 -23.99 -44.31 -16.28
N ASP A 92 -23.50 -43.83 -17.42
CA ASP A 92 -24.19 -43.94 -18.72
C ASP A 92 -24.01 -45.30 -19.40
N HIS A 93 -23.08 -46.14 -18.93
CA HIS A 93 -22.78 -47.41 -19.58
C HIS A 93 -23.78 -48.50 -19.16
N PRO A 94 -24.57 -49.08 -20.11
CA PRO A 94 -25.73 -49.92 -19.78
C PRO A 94 -25.41 -51.25 -19.09
N GLU A 95 -24.18 -51.75 -19.22
CA GLU A 95 -23.70 -52.98 -18.57
C GLU A 95 -22.41 -52.76 -17.78
N VAL A 96 -22.41 -51.85 -16.81
CA VAL A 96 -21.27 -51.75 -15.88
C VAL A 96 -21.21 -52.95 -14.93
N GLY A 97 -20.06 -53.63 -14.93
CA GLY A 97 -19.78 -54.67 -13.96
C GLY A 97 -19.63 -54.11 -12.54
N VAL A 98 -20.12 -54.82 -11.53
CA VAL A 98 -20.02 -54.41 -10.11
C VAL A 98 -18.58 -54.10 -9.68
N GLY A 99 -17.58 -54.78 -10.24
CA GLY A 99 -16.17 -54.51 -9.98
C GLY A 99 -15.71 -53.14 -10.49
N GLU A 100 -16.15 -52.73 -11.68
CA GLU A 100 -15.83 -51.45 -12.29
C GLU A 100 -16.51 -50.30 -11.55
N ALA A 101 -17.79 -50.45 -11.20
CA ALA A 101 -18.51 -49.49 -10.37
C ALA A 101 -17.84 -49.30 -9.00
N ARG A 102 -17.40 -50.39 -8.35
CA ARG A 102 -16.67 -50.33 -7.08
C ARG A 102 -15.32 -49.64 -7.21
N ALA A 103 -14.59 -49.87 -8.30
CA ALA A 103 -13.32 -49.20 -8.56
C ALA A 103 -13.52 -47.69 -8.76
N ALA A 104 -14.51 -47.29 -9.56
CA ALA A 104 -14.85 -45.88 -9.76
C ALA A 104 -15.27 -45.18 -8.47
N LEU A 105 -16.07 -45.84 -7.61
CA LEU A 105 -16.41 -45.31 -6.29
C LEU A 105 -15.19 -45.16 -5.37
N ALA A 106 -14.31 -46.16 -5.34
CA ALA A 106 -13.11 -46.13 -4.50
C ALA A 106 -12.20 -44.95 -4.87
N GLU A 107 -12.03 -44.72 -6.17
CA GLU A 107 -11.26 -43.60 -6.68
C GLU A 107 -11.92 -42.24 -6.38
N ALA A 108 -13.25 -42.14 -6.55
CA ALA A 108 -13.98 -40.94 -6.20
C ALA A 108 -13.84 -40.58 -4.72
N VAL A 109 -13.89 -41.57 -3.83
CA VAL A 109 -13.67 -41.36 -2.39
C VAL A 109 -12.26 -40.81 -2.12
N GLU A 110 -11.24 -41.34 -2.81
CA GLU A 110 -9.86 -40.88 -2.60
C GLU A 110 -9.63 -39.47 -3.15
N ALA A 111 -10.16 -39.17 -4.34
CA ALA A 111 -10.13 -37.83 -4.90
C ALA A 111 -10.86 -36.83 -4.00
N LEU A 112 -12.05 -37.16 -3.48
CA LEU A 112 -12.78 -36.29 -2.54
C LEU A 112 -11.98 -36.03 -1.24
N ARG A 113 -11.25 -37.03 -0.73
CA ARG A 113 -10.34 -36.82 0.42
C ARG A 113 -9.20 -35.87 0.07
N HIS A 114 -8.58 -36.05 -1.10
CA HIS A 114 -7.53 -35.19 -1.59
C HIS A 114 -8.02 -33.73 -1.73
N HIS A 115 -9.16 -33.53 -2.39
CA HIS A 115 -9.83 -32.23 -2.49
C HIS A 115 -10.14 -31.60 -1.15
N GLY A 116 -10.65 -32.37 -0.20
CA GLY A 116 -10.86 -31.89 1.17
C GLY A 116 -9.56 -31.41 1.83
N GLY A 117 -8.43 -32.06 1.52
CA GLY A 117 -7.09 -31.62 1.93
C GLY A 117 -6.69 -30.28 1.29
N VAL A 118 -6.87 -30.15 -0.03
CA VAL A 118 -6.61 -28.91 -0.77
C VAL A 118 -7.41 -27.75 -0.19
N VAL A 119 -8.72 -27.91 0.00
CA VAL A 119 -9.61 -26.86 0.55
C VAL A 119 -9.16 -26.42 1.95
N ARG A 120 -8.76 -27.37 2.82
CA ARG A 120 -8.20 -27.02 4.14
C ARG A 120 -6.89 -26.25 4.02
N GLY A 121 -6.02 -26.64 3.09
CA GLY A 121 -4.78 -25.90 2.78
C GLY A 121 -5.07 -24.47 2.34
N GLN A 122 -6.04 -24.28 1.44
CA GLN A 122 -6.45 -22.96 0.96
C GLN A 122 -7.02 -22.08 2.09
N SER A 123 -7.80 -22.65 3.00
CA SER A 123 -8.26 -21.93 4.19
C SER A 123 -7.09 -21.44 5.07
N GLY A 124 -6.01 -22.22 5.14
CA GLY A 124 -4.76 -21.81 5.79
C GLY A 124 -4.12 -20.62 5.09
N VAL A 125 -3.97 -20.67 3.76
CA VAL A 125 -3.43 -19.57 2.96
C VAL A 125 -4.24 -18.28 3.16
N LEU A 126 -5.57 -18.36 3.15
CA LEU A 126 -6.44 -17.20 3.39
C LEU A 126 -6.25 -16.62 4.79
N THR A 127 -6.05 -17.47 5.80
CA THR A 127 -5.76 -17.04 7.18
C THR A 127 -4.41 -16.33 7.25
N ASP A 128 -3.39 -16.87 6.58
CA ASP A 128 -2.07 -16.26 6.53
C ASP A 128 -2.10 -14.92 5.75
N ILE A 129 -2.94 -14.79 4.72
CA ILE A 129 -3.16 -13.53 4.00
C ILE A 129 -3.79 -12.50 4.94
N MET A 130 -4.80 -12.89 5.71
CA MET A 130 -5.39 -12.01 6.72
C MET A 130 -4.37 -11.58 7.78
N LEU A 131 -3.49 -12.47 8.23
CA LEU A 131 -2.43 -12.16 9.18
C LEU A 131 -1.39 -11.21 8.59
N ALA A 132 -1.06 -11.39 7.30
CA ALA A 132 -0.17 -10.51 6.56
C ALA A 132 -0.73 -9.08 6.34
N GLN A 133 -1.95 -8.78 6.79
CA GLN A 133 -2.55 -7.44 6.77
C GLN A 133 -2.24 -6.59 8.02
N ASP A 134 -1.47 -7.11 8.97
CA ASP A 134 -0.97 -6.39 10.16
C ASP A 134 -0.24 -5.07 9.84
N PHE A 135 0.39 -4.98 8.67
CA PHE A 135 0.98 -3.73 8.17
C PHE A 135 -0.02 -2.57 8.07
N GLN A 136 -1.32 -2.85 7.87
CA GLN A 136 -2.34 -1.82 7.74
C GLN A 136 -2.48 -0.99 9.01
N ASP A 137 -2.47 -1.63 10.19
CA ASP A 137 -2.57 -0.93 11.47
C ASP A 137 -1.34 -0.07 11.70
N LEU A 138 -0.15 -0.64 11.49
CA LEU A 138 1.11 0.07 11.67
C LEU A 138 1.25 1.25 10.69
N SER A 139 0.85 1.05 9.43
CA SER A 139 0.84 2.09 8.40
C SER A 139 -0.17 3.18 8.74
N GLY A 140 -1.36 2.82 9.22
CA GLY A 140 -2.38 3.77 9.67
C GLY A 140 -1.91 4.62 10.86
N GLN A 141 -1.22 4.01 11.83
CA GLN A 141 -0.62 4.73 12.95
C GLN A 141 0.48 5.70 12.49
N MET A 142 1.35 5.27 11.57
CA MET A 142 2.40 6.11 10.97
C MET A 142 1.82 7.29 10.20
N ILE A 143 0.80 7.06 9.37
CA ILE A 143 0.10 8.11 8.62
C ILE A 143 -0.54 9.12 9.57
N LYS A 144 -1.23 8.68 10.64
CA LYS A 144 -1.80 9.59 11.64
C LYS A 144 -0.74 10.51 12.27
N LYS A 145 0.44 9.97 12.58
CA LYS A 145 1.57 10.77 13.11
C LYS A 145 2.06 11.78 12.07
N VAL A 146 2.22 11.36 10.82
CA VAL A 146 2.61 12.25 9.72
C VAL A 146 1.60 13.38 9.54
N VAL A 147 0.31 13.08 9.55
CA VAL A 147 -0.76 14.09 9.45
C VAL A 147 -0.65 15.08 10.61
N ALA A 148 -0.43 14.62 11.84
CA ALA A 148 -0.25 15.50 12.98
C ALA A 148 0.97 16.43 12.82
N ILE A 149 2.10 15.90 12.33
CA ILE A 149 3.31 16.68 12.05
C ILE A 149 3.03 17.74 10.98
N ILE A 150 2.41 17.36 9.86
CA ILE A 150 2.07 18.28 8.77
C ILE A 150 1.11 19.37 9.25
N SER A 151 0.08 19.01 10.02
CA SER A 151 -0.86 19.99 10.58
C SER A 151 -0.18 20.96 11.56
N HIS A 152 0.74 20.47 12.40
CA HIS A 152 1.52 21.33 13.29
C HIS A 152 2.41 22.28 12.49
N THR A 153 3.15 21.74 11.52
CA THR A 153 3.98 22.49 10.57
C THR A 153 3.19 23.58 9.84
N GLU A 154 2.01 23.25 9.30
CA GLU A 154 1.11 24.19 8.62
C GLU A 154 0.66 25.33 9.54
N GLN A 155 0.29 25.03 10.78
CA GLN A 155 -0.10 26.04 11.76
C GLN A 155 1.04 26.99 12.14
N GLN A 156 2.29 26.48 12.22
CA GLN A 156 3.47 27.30 12.47
C GLN A 156 3.72 28.24 11.28
N LEU A 157 3.70 27.72 10.05
CA LEU A 157 3.86 28.52 8.83
C LEU A 157 2.78 29.60 8.69
N HIS A 158 1.52 29.27 8.97
CA HIS A 158 0.42 30.25 8.97
C HIS A 158 0.64 31.38 9.99
N ARG A 159 1.13 31.06 11.19
CA ARG A 159 1.46 32.06 12.22
C ARG A 159 2.60 32.97 11.79
N LEU A 160 3.65 32.41 11.19
CA LEU A 160 4.77 33.19 10.61
C LEU A 160 4.25 34.16 9.55
N LEU A 161 3.47 33.66 8.58
CA LEU A 161 2.92 34.46 7.49
C LEU A 161 2.01 35.60 7.98
N ALA A 162 1.13 35.32 8.94
CA ALA A 162 0.21 36.30 9.52
C ALA A 162 0.96 37.47 10.19
N GLN A 163 2.08 37.18 10.86
CA GLN A 163 2.87 38.19 11.57
C GLN A 163 3.73 39.06 10.65
N THR A 164 4.18 38.54 9.50
CA THR A 164 4.86 39.36 8.46
C THR A 164 3.96 40.37 7.74
N GLY A 165 2.65 40.40 8.03
CA GLY A 165 1.69 41.25 7.30
C GLY A 165 1.54 40.85 5.82
N SER A 166 2.10 39.71 5.44
CA SER A 166 2.22 39.26 4.07
C SER A 166 0.88 38.68 3.63
N ARG A 167 0.05 39.51 2.99
CA ARG A 167 -0.97 39.02 2.06
C ARG A 167 -0.27 38.45 0.81
N LEU A 168 0.60 37.46 0.95
CA LEU A 168 0.91 36.61 -0.19
C LEU A 168 -0.33 35.77 -0.45
N VAL A 169 -1.03 36.21 -1.49
CA VAL A 169 -2.11 35.52 -2.19
C VAL A 169 -1.89 34.02 -2.16
N GLY A 170 -2.83 33.32 -1.55
CA GLY A 170 -2.85 31.87 -1.47
C GLY A 170 -4.04 31.47 -0.62
N GLY A 171 -5.25 31.64 -1.18
CA GLY A 171 -6.42 30.92 -0.65
C GLY A 171 -6.07 29.45 -0.49
N PRO A 172 -6.71 28.72 0.44
CA PRO A 172 -6.28 27.41 0.88
C PRO A 172 -5.87 26.59 -0.34
N LEU A 173 -4.60 26.18 -0.40
CA LEU A 173 -4.15 25.14 -1.31
C LEU A 173 -4.92 23.89 -0.88
N ARG A 174 -6.18 23.81 -1.30
CA ARG A 174 -6.89 22.56 -1.45
C ARG A 174 -6.08 21.85 -2.52
N ALA A 175 -5.06 21.11 -2.07
CA ALA A 175 -4.71 19.88 -2.72
C ALA A 175 -6.03 19.12 -2.82
N ARG A 176 -6.70 19.24 -3.97
CA ARG A 176 -7.67 18.27 -4.41
C ARG A 176 -6.83 17.01 -4.57
N LEU A 177 -6.66 16.27 -3.48
CA LEU A 177 -6.35 14.86 -3.58
C LEU A 177 -7.43 14.35 -4.54
N ALA A 178 -7.02 13.84 -5.70
CA ALA A 178 -7.93 13.04 -6.50
C ALA A 178 -8.48 12.00 -5.51
N GLU A 179 -9.78 12.02 -5.29
CA GLU A 179 -10.41 11.02 -4.44
C GLU A 179 -9.92 9.66 -4.93
N PRO A 180 -9.50 8.75 -4.02
CA PRO A 180 -9.12 7.42 -4.45
C PRO A 180 -10.27 6.89 -5.29
N GLN A 181 -10.04 6.71 -6.59
CA GLN A 181 -11.05 6.16 -7.47
C GLN A 181 -11.25 4.74 -6.99
N VAL A 182 -12.35 4.52 -6.29
CA VAL A 182 -12.82 3.17 -6.01
C VAL A 182 -13.12 2.58 -7.39
N PRO A 183 -12.40 1.53 -7.82
CA PRO A 183 -12.70 0.90 -9.10
C PRO A 183 -14.18 0.54 -9.13
N ASP A 184 -14.84 0.85 -10.24
CA ASP A 184 -16.27 0.56 -10.37
C ASP A 184 -16.47 -0.96 -10.35
N GLN A 185 -17.67 -1.42 -9.99
CA GLN A 185 -18.02 -2.83 -10.00
C GLN A 185 -17.70 -3.48 -11.35
N ALA A 186 -17.79 -2.73 -12.45
CA ALA A 186 -17.41 -3.16 -13.78
C ALA A 186 -15.91 -3.48 -13.93
N ASP A 187 -15.03 -2.73 -13.26
CA ASP A 187 -13.58 -2.97 -13.26
C ASP A 187 -13.24 -4.23 -12.44
N VAL A 188 -13.98 -4.43 -11.33
CA VAL A 188 -13.86 -5.64 -10.50
C VAL A 188 -14.33 -6.87 -11.28
N ASP A 189 -15.49 -6.79 -11.94
CA ASP A 189 -16.04 -7.89 -12.73
C ASP A 189 -15.16 -8.22 -13.95
N ALA A 190 -14.54 -7.22 -14.58
CA ALA A 190 -13.59 -7.44 -15.67
C ALA A 190 -12.30 -8.12 -15.20
N LEU A 191 -11.81 -7.76 -14.01
CA LEU A 191 -10.67 -8.43 -13.38
C LEU A 191 -10.99 -9.87 -13.03
N LEU A 192 -12.16 -10.12 -12.44
CA LEU A 192 -12.63 -11.47 -12.10
C LEU A 192 -12.78 -12.34 -13.36
N ALA A 193 -13.36 -11.81 -14.42
CA ALA A 193 -13.45 -12.49 -15.71
C ALA A 193 -12.06 -12.80 -16.31
N ALA A 194 -11.07 -11.91 -16.12
CA ALA A 194 -9.71 -12.12 -16.59
C ALA A 194 -8.95 -13.20 -15.79
N VAL A 195 -9.27 -13.43 -14.51
CA VAL A 195 -8.73 -14.54 -13.70
C VAL A 195 -9.59 -15.82 -13.76
N GLY A 196 -10.66 -15.84 -14.56
CA GLY A 196 -11.46 -17.04 -14.82
C GLY A 196 -12.54 -17.34 -13.78
N PHE A 197 -13.04 -16.31 -13.09
CA PHE A 197 -14.25 -16.35 -12.27
C PHE A 197 -15.44 -15.70 -12.98
#